data_AF-A0A928J5A0-F1
#
_entry.id   AF-A0A928J5A0-F1
#
_cell.length_a   1.000
_cell.length_b   1.000
_cell.length_c   1.000
_cell.angle_alpha   90.00
_cell.angle_beta   90.00
_cell.angle_gamma   90.00
#
_symmetry.space_group_name_H-M   'P 1'
#
loop_
_entity.id
_entity.type
_entity.pdbx_description
1 polymer ?
#
loop_
_entity_poly.entity_id
_entity_poly.type
_entity_poly.pdbx_seq_one_letter_code
_entity_poly.pdbx_strand_id
1 'polypeptide(L)'
;MGKTRKMKQELKEKRVSFFADFKTFITRGNVLDMAVGVIVGGAFTGIINALSNNILKPVINWLLALILGKDSLSEVFTFLTKAYKVTEDGITTTEIDLENSIYIDWGAFINAIINFFLIALTLFVIVRIINGIRKKLDAKEEAEKEAKKKEAEAAAALAAQKAAEAEAAQKAAEKAALEQMYANIARQTELLEKLANK
;
A
#
# COMPACT_ATOMS: atom_id res chain seq x y z
N MET A 1 50.96 -33.35 -11.05
CA MET A 1 49.66 -33.42 -10.34
C MET A 1 48.89 -32.08 -10.21
N GLY A 2 49.38 -30.94 -10.74
CA GLY A 2 48.71 -29.64 -10.56
C GLY A 2 47.60 -29.28 -11.56
N LYS A 3 47.66 -29.77 -12.81
CA LYS A 3 46.69 -29.39 -13.87
C LYS A 3 45.28 -29.97 -13.66
N THR A 4 45.18 -31.19 -13.14
CA THR A 4 43.90 -31.88 -12.91
C THR A 4 43.06 -31.25 -11.79
N ARG A 5 43.71 -30.55 -10.83
CA ARG A 5 43.02 -29.82 -9.76
C ARG A 5 42.41 -28.50 -10.23
N LYS A 6 43.11 -27.75 -11.10
CA LYS A 6 42.60 -26.50 -11.68
C LYS A 6 41.38 -26.72 -12.58
N MET A 7 41.39 -27.76 -13.41
CA MET A 7 40.28 -28.09 -14.31
C MET A 7 38.98 -28.49 -13.57
N LYS A 8 39.09 -29.13 -12.39
CA LYS A 8 37.92 -29.41 -11.53
C LYS A 8 37.35 -28.16 -10.85
N GLN A 9 38.17 -27.13 -10.64
CA GLN A 9 37.76 -25.86 -10.03
C GLN A 9 36.97 -25.00 -11.02
N GLU A 10 37.43 -24.87 -12.26
CA GLU A 10 36.75 -24.08 -13.31
C GLU A 10 35.39 -24.68 -13.72
N LEU A 11 35.23 -26.00 -13.63
CA LEU A 11 33.95 -26.68 -13.86
C LEU A 11 32.94 -26.47 -12.71
N LYS A 12 33.40 -26.11 -11.51
CA LYS A 12 32.54 -25.83 -10.35
C LYS A 12 32.04 -24.38 -10.34
N GLU A 13 32.84 -23.41 -10.82
CA GLU A 13 32.44 -22.01 -10.98
C GLU A 13 31.37 -21.82 -12.07
N LYS A 14 31.49 -22.51 -13.21
CA LYS A 14 30.55 -22.34 -14.35
C LYS A 14 29.12 -22.82 -14.11
N ARG A 15 28.87 -23.68 -13.11
CA ARG A 15 27.52 -24.22 -12.83
C ARG A 15 26.66 -23.33 -11.91
N VAL A 16 27.22 -22.25 -11.39
CA VAL A 16 26.52 -21.33 -10.48
C VAL A 16 25.97 -20.08 -11.21
N SER A 17 26.24 -19.94 -12.50
CA SER A 17 25.96 -18.70 -13.26
C SER A 17 24.45 -18.45 -13.43
N PHE A 18 23.66 -19.40 -13.93
CA PHE A 18 22.26 -19.11 -14.28
C PHE A 18 21.39 -18.68 -13.09
N PHE A 19 21.46 -19.37 -11.95
CA PHE A 19 20.63 -19.02 -10.79
C PHE A 19 21.11 -17.74 -10.10
N ALA A 20 22.42 -17.47 -10.11
CA ALA A 20 22.97 -16.22 -9.63
C ALA A 20 22.62 -15.05 -10.56
N ASP A 21 22.68 -15.25 -11.87
CA ASP A 21 22.27 -14.30 -12.91
C ASP A 21 20.77 -14.04 -12.85
N PHE A 22 19.96 -15.10 -12.62
CA PHE A 22 18.52 -15.00 -12.42
C PHE A 22 18.16 -14.27 -11.12
N LYS A 23 18.81 -14.59 -10.00
CA LYS A 23 18.64 -13.86 -8.73
C LYS A 23 19.01 -12.39 -8.92
N THR A 24 20.15 -12.12 -9.53
CA THR A 24 20.63 -10.75 -9.82
C THR A 24 19.63 -10.00 -10.68
N PHE A 25 19.05 -10.67 -11.70
CA PHE A 25 18.02 -10.13 -12.57
C PHE A 25 16.73 -9.77 -11.83
N ILE A 26 16.15 -10.69 -11.05
CA ILE A 26 14.92 -10.40 -10.28
C ILE A 26 15.15 -9.35 -9.18
N THR A 27 16.36 -9.28 -8.61
CA THR A 27 16.69 -8.25 -7.61
C THR A 27 16.95 -6.87 -8.18
N ARG A 28 16.97 -6.70 -9.52
CA ARG A 28 16.89 -5.37 -10.13
C ARG A 28 15.50 -4.84 -9.83
N GLY A 29 15.32 -4.15 -8.69
CA GLY A 29 14.04 -3.90 -8.02
C GLY A 29 12.87 -3.46 -8.92
N ASN A 30 13.14 -2.77 -10.02
CA ASN A 30 12.13 -2.41 -11.02
C ASN A 30 11.42 -3.60 -11.69
N VAL A 31 12.06 -4.78 -11.79
CA VAL A 31 11.50 -5.97 -12.44
C VAL A 31 10.57 -6.73 -11.50
N LEU A 32 10.93 -6.86 -10.23
CA LEU A 32 10.13 -7.60 -9.25
C LEU A 32 8.80 -6.90 -8.99
N ASP A 33 8.83 -5.60 -8.75
CA ASP A 33 7.62 -4.82 -8.46
C ASP A 33 6.68 -4.76 -9.68
N MET A 34 7.25 -4.67 -10.89
CA MET A 34 6.47 -4.74 -12.12
C MET A 34 5.86 -6.13 -12.33
N ALA A 35 6.62 -7.21 -12.08
CA ALA A 35 6.15 -8.57 -12.23
C ALA A 35 5.01 -8.91 -11.25
N VAL A 36 5.14 -8.50 -9.99
CA VAL A 36 4.08 -8.67 -8.97
C VAL A 36 2.84 -7.88 -9.38
N GLY A 37 2.99 -6.65 -9.86
CA GLY A 37 1.88 -5.83 -10.35
C GLY A 37 1.08 -6.49 -11.49
N VAL A 38 1.78 -7.09 -12.46
CA VAL A 38 1.13 -7.77 -13.61
C VAL A 38 0.42 -9.05 -13.17
N ILE A 39 1.04 -9.88 -12.31
CA ILE A 39 0.45 -11.13 -11.83
C ILE A 39 -0.80 -10.85 -10.98
N VAL A 40 -0.70 -9.92 -10.03
CA VAL A 40 -1.82 -9.53 -9.17
C VAL A 40 -2.91 -8.87 -10.01
N GLY A 41 -2.56 -8.00 -10.96
CA GLY A 41 -3.52 -7.37 -11.87
C GLY A 41 -4.29 -8.38 -12.73
N GLY A 42 -3.62 -9.41 -13.25
CA GLY A 42 -4.26 -10.49 -14.01
C GLY A 42 -5.21 -11.34 -13.15
N ALA A 43 -4.75 -11.78 -11.98
CA ALA A 43 -5.58 -12.55 -11.04
C ALA A 43 -6.81 -11.76 -10.57
N PHE A 44 -6.61 -10.47 -10.26
CA PHE A 44 -7.67 -9.58 -9.82
C PHE A 44 -8.71 -9.33 -10.92
N THR A 45 -8.27 -9.13 -12.17
CA THR A 45 -9.16 -9.02 -13.33
C THR A 45 -9.99 -10.30 -13.51
N GLY A 46 -9.40 -11.47 -13.27
CA GLY A 46 -10.12 -12.75 -13.26
C GLY A 46 -11.25 -12.79 -12.22
N ILE A 47 -10.99 -12.31 -11.01
CA ILE A 47 -12.00 -12.24 -9.92
C ILE A 47 -13.15 -11.31 -10.32
N ILE A 48 -12.85 -10.13 -10.86
CA ILE A 48 -13.88 -9.18 -11.30
C ILE A 48 -14.71 -9.76 -12.44
N ASN A 49 -14.07 -10.41 -13.42
CA ASN A 49 -14.75 -11.06 -14.53
C ASN A 49 -15.68 -12.17 -14.03
N ALA A 50 -15.26 -12.98 -13.06
CA ALA A 50 -16.09 -14.01 -12.46
C ALA A 50 -17.29 -13.41 -11.70
N LEU A 51 -17.08 -12.36 -10.90
CA LEU A 51 -18.16 -11.67 -10.19
C LEU A 51 -19.16 -11.05 -11.17
N SER A 52 -18.67 -10.39 -12.22
CA SER A 52 -19.53 -9.77 -13.22
C SER A 52 -20.30 -10.82 -14.03
N ASN A 53 -19.58 -11.78 -14.63
CA ASN A 53 -20.17 -12.75 -15.54
C ASN A 53 -21.09 -13.77 -14.85
N ASN A 54 -20.71 -14.22 -13.65
CA ASN A 54 -21.41 -15.35 -13.00
C ASN A 54 -22.40 -14.91 -11.93
N ILE A 55 -22.27 -13.70 -11.38
CA ILE A 55 -23.16 -13.21 -10.31
C ILE A 55 -23.98 -12.02 -10.80
N LEU A 56 -23.34 -11.00 -11.39
CA LEU A 56 -24.05 -9.78 -11.77
C LEU A 56 -24.90 -9.96 -13.04
N LYS A 57 -24.40 -10.65 -14.08
CA LYS A 57 -25.19 -10.90 -15.30
C LYS A 57 -26.52 -11.62 -15.02
N PRO A 58 -26.57 -12.72 -14.24
CA PRO A 58 -27.84 -13.34 -13.88
C PRO A 58 -28.78 -12.40 -13.11
N VAL A 59 -28.25 -11.61 -12.16
CA VAL A 59 -29.03 -10.66 -11.37
C VAL A 59 -29.59 -9.55 -12.26
N ILE A 60 -28.79 -8.98 -13.16
CA ILE A 60 -29.21 -7.92 -14.07
C ILE A 60 -30.22 -8.46 -15.09
N ASN A 61 -30.00 -9.64 -15.65
CA ASN A 61 -30.96 -10.27 -16.56
C ASN A 61 -32.29 -10.54 -15.86
N TRP A 62 -32.28 -11.02 -14.61
CA TRP A 62 -33.49 -11.21 -13.82
C TRP A 62 -34.21 -9.88 -13.55
N LEU A 63 -33.47 -8.83 -13.19
CA LEU A 63 -34.02 -7.51 -12.88
C LEU A 63 -34.59 -6.81 -14.14
N LEU A 64 -33.92 -6.97 -15.28
CA LEU A 64 -34.42 -6.50 -16.58
C LEU A 64 -35.65 -7.28 -17.03
N ALA A 65 -35.67 -8.61 -16.87
CA ALA A 65 -36.83 -9.44 -17.19
C ALA A 65 -38.07 -9.05 -16.35
N LEU A 66 -37.87 -8.58 -15.12
CA LEU A 66 -38.94 -8.08 -14.24
C LEU A 66 -39.53 -6.74 -14.73
N ILE A 67 -38.71 -5.87 -15.33
CA ILE A 67 -39.12 -4.52 -15.78
C ILE A 67 -39.61 -4.53 -17.23
N LEU A 68 -39.00 -5.34 -18.10
CA LEU A 68 -39.19 -5.33 -19.56
C LEU A 68 -39.91 -6.57 -20.10
N GLY A 69 -40.17 -7.59 -19.27
CA GLY A 69 -40.75 -8.86 -19.70
C GLY A 69 -39.70 -9.88 -20.16
N LYS A 70 -40.14 -11.14 -20.30
CA LYS A 70 -39.28 -12.32 -20.51
C LYS A 70 -38.47 -12.18 -21.81
N ASP A 71 -37.14 -12.26 -21.69
CA ASP A 71 -36.16 -12.54 -22.75
C ASP A 71 -35.59 -11.33 -23.56
N SER A 72 -35.39 -10.16 -22.92
CA SER A 72 -35.14 -8.90 -23.64
C SER A 72 -33.73 -8.63 -24.21
N LEU A 73 -32.71 -9.45 -23.97
CA LEU A 73 -31.33 -9.15 -24.46
C LEU A 73 -30.67 -10.30 -25.20
N SER A 74 -30.96 -11.55 -24.87
CA SER A 74 -30.31 -12.70 -25.51
C SER A 74 -30.84 -13.02 -26.91
N GLU A 75 -31.90 -12.34 -27.36
CA GLU A 75 -32.57 -12.58 -28.65
C GLU A 75 -32.55 -11.37 -29.58
N VAL A 76 -31.84 -10.28 -29.20
CA VAL A 76 -31.73 -9.08 -30.05
C VAL A 76 -30.64 -9.29 -31.10
N PHE A 77 -30.92 -10.18 -32.05
CA PHE A 77 -30.09 -10.41 -33.22
C PHE A 77 -30.67 -9.67 -34.42
N THR A 78 -29.85 -8.85 -35.05
CA THR A 78 -30.16 -8.35 -36.40
C THR A 78 -29.39 -9.19 -37.40
N PHE A 79 -30.09 -10.01 -38.17
CA PHE A 79 -29.48 -10.81 -39.25
C PHE A 79 -29.35 -9.95 -40.50
N LEU A 80 -28.13 -9.80 -41.02
CA LEU A 80 -27.86 -9.13 -42.29
C LEU A 80 -27.97 -10.11 -43.46
N THR A 81 -27.58 -11.37 -43.24
CA THR A 81 -27.81 -12.48 -44.16
C THR A 81 -28.18 -13.71 -43.34
N LYS A 82 -29.41 -14.21 -43.50
CA LYS A 82 -29.85 -15.45 -42.86
C LYS A 82 -29.36 -16.65 -43.66
N ALA A 83 -28.46 -17.42 -43.09
CA ALA A 83 -28.14 -18.76 -43.58
C ALA A 83 -28.97 -19.78 -42.80
N TYR A 84 -29.45 -20.79 -43.51
CA TYR A 84 -30.27 -21.86 -42.95
C TYR A 84 -29.47 -23.15 -43.03
N LYS A 85 -29.61 -24.03 -42.03
CA LYS A 85 -28.95 -25.33 -42.09
C LYS A 85 -29.54 -26.15 -43.26
N VAL A 86 -28.66 -26.59 -44.15
CA VAL A 86 -29.00 -27.55 -45.21
C VAL A 86 -28.69 -28.94 -44.66
N THR A 87 -29.74 -29.74 -44.46
CA THR A 87 -29.59 -31.14 -44.07
C THR A 87 -29.10 -31.96 -45.26
N GLU A 88 -28.43 -33.09 -45.01
CA GLU A 88 -27.80 -33.97 -46.02
C GLU A 88 -28.71 -34.39 -47.19
N ASP A 89 -30.03 -34.29 -47.03
CA ASP A 89 -31.04 -34.58 -48.07
C ASP A 89 -31.39 -33.37 -48.98
N GLY A 90 -30.65 -32.27 -48.90
CA GLY A 90 -30.86 -31.08 -49.75
C GLY A 90 -32.09 -30.24 -49.42
N ILE A 91 -32.76 -30.53 -48.29
CA ILE A 91 -33.90 -29.76 -47.79
C ILE A 91 -33.39 -28.66 -46.85
N THR A 92 -33.74 -27.41 -47.17
CA THR A 92 -33.42 -26.23 -46.35
C THR A 92 -34.32 -26.23 -45.13
N THR A 93 -33.77 -26.40 -43.93
CA THR A 93 -34.56 -26.36 -42.68
C THR A 93 -34.76 -24.89 -42.27
N THR A 94 -35.88 -24.53 -41.65
CA THR A 94 -36.13 -23.18 -41.12
C THR A 94 -35.24 -22.80 -39.91
N GLU A 95 -34.33 -23.68 -39.51
CA GLU A 95 -33.34 -23.42 -38.46
C GLU A 95 -32.22 -22.55 -39.00
N ILE A 96 -32.07 -21.37 -38.39
CA ILE A 96 -31.01 -20.42 -38.74
C ILE A 96 -29.69 -21.00 -38.27
N ASP A 97 -28.76 -21.14 -39.21
CA ASP A 97 -27.40 -21.53 -38.89
C ASP A 97 -26.63 -20.30 -38.42
N LEU A 98 -26.42 -20.16 -37.10
CA LEU A 98 -25.63 -19.07 -36.55
C LEU A 98 -24.17 -19.10 -37.05
N GLU A 99 -23.63 -20.25 -37.45
CA GLU A 99 -22.23 -20.30 -37.90
C GLU A 99 -22.04 -19.74 -39.32
N ASN A 100 -23.04 -19.92 -40.19
CA ASN A 100 -23.00 -19.49 -41.58
C ASN A 100 -23.79 -18.19 -41.83
N SER A 101 -24.54 -17.70 -40.84
CA SER A 101 -25.30 -16.45 -40.93
C SER A 101 -24.45 -15.26 -40.50
N ILE A 102 -24.65 -14.13 -41.18
CA ILE A 102 -24.03 -12.86 -40.79
C ILE A 102 -25.06 -12.12 -39.94
N TYR A 103 -24.79 -11.99 -38.65
CA TYR A 103 -25.67 -11.30 -37.71
C TYR A 103 -24.90 -10.37 -36.76
N ILE A 104 -25.60 -9.35 -36.28
CA ILE A 104 -25.15 -8.48 -35.20
C ILE A 104 -25.88 -8.91 -33.93
N ASP A 105 -25.11 -9.31 -32.93
CA ASP A 105 -25.57 -9.61 -31.58
C ASP A 105 -25.57 -8.33 -30.73
N TRP A 106 -26.69 -7.60 -30.74
CA TRP A 106 -26.86 -6.42 -29.89
C TRP A 106 -26.94 -6.77 -28.41
N GLY A 107 -27.36 -8.00 -28.09
CA GLY A 107 -27.36 -8.54 -26.74
C GLY A 107 -25.98 -8.62 -26.13
N ALA A 108 -25.04 -9.26 -26.84
CA ALA A 108 -23.64 -9.35 -26.43
C ALA A 108 -22.99 -7.96 -26.33
N PHE A 109 -23.32 -7.04 -27.24
CA PHE A 109 -22.79 -5.68 -27.21
C PHE A 109 -23.24 -4.89 -25.97
N ILE A 110 -24.55 -4.86 -25.69
CA ILE A 110 -25.09 -4.19 -24.49
C ILE A 110 -24.54 -4.84 -23.22
N ASN A 111 -24.41 -6.18 -23.21
CA ASN A 111 -23.80 -6.91 -22.10
C ASN A 111 -22.33 -6.53 -21.88
N ALA A 112 -21.56 -6.33 -22.95
CA ALA A 112 -20.18 -5.85 -22.86
C ALA A 112 -20.09 -4.43 -22.28
N ILE A 113 -21.01 -3.54 -22.66
CA ILE A 113 -21.08 -2.18 -22.09
C ILE A 113 -21.40 -2.23 -20.59
N ILE A 114 -22.41 -3.01 -20.19
CA ILE A 114 -22.77 -3.19 -18.78
C ILE A 114 -21.57 -3.73 -17.99
N ASN A 115 -20.89 -4.75 -18.52
CA ASN A 115 -19.69 -5.32 -17.90
C ASN A 115 -18.57 -4.27 -17.72
N PHE A 116 -18.34 -3.41 -18.72
CA PHE A 116 -17.36 -2.34 -18.63
C PHE A 116 -17.67 -1.38 -17.46
N PHE A 117 -18.93 -0.93 -17.34
CA PHE A 117 -19.34 -0.05 -16.25
C PHE A 117 -19.23 -0.72 -14.87
N LEU A 118 -19.53 -2.02 -14.78
CA LEU A 118 -19.40 -2.79 -13.53
C LEU A 118 -17.95 -2.93 -13.10
N ILE A 119 -17.04 -3.24 -14.02
CA ILE A 119 -15.60 -3.31 -13.76
C ILE A 119 -15.09 -1.93 -13.29
N ALA A 120 -15.47 -0.86 -14.00
CA ALA A 120 -15.09 0.50 -13.65
C ALA A 120 -15.60 0.90 -12.25
N LEU A 121 -16.86 0.61 -11.93
CA LEU A 121 -17.46 0.89 -10.62
C LEU A 121 -16.76 0.10 -9.50
N THR A 122 -16.48 -1.18 -9.74
CA THR A 122 -15.81 -2.05 -8.76
C THR A 122 -14.39 -1.54 -8.47
N LEU A 123 -13.62 -1.24 -9.52
CA LEU A 123 -12.28 -0.65 -9.37
C LEU A 123 -12.34 0.70 -8.64
N PHE A 124 -13.31 1.55 -8.96
CA PHE A 124 -13.50 2.83 -8.28
C PHE A 124 -13.75 2.66 -6.78
N VAL A 125 -14.63 1.74 -6.37
CA VAL A 125 -14.91 1.48 -4.95
C VAL A 125 -13.66 1.00 -4.23
N ILE A 126 -12.89 0.09 -4.84
CA ILE A 126 -11.66 -0.46 -4.24
C ILE A 126 -10.60 0.62 -4.10
N VAL A 127 -10.35 1.40 -5.16
CA VAL A 127 -9.42 2.53 -5.12
C VAL A 127 -9.86 3.55 -4.07
N ARG A 128 -11.16 3.83 -3.94
CA ARG A 128 -11.71 4.71 -2.91
C ARG A 128 -11.45 4.20 -1.49
N ILE A 129 -11.62 2.89 -1.25
CA ILE A 129 -11.34 2.27 0.05
C ILE A 129 -9.85 2.36 0.37
N ILE A 130 -8.98 1.98 -0.57
CA ILE A 130 -7.53 2.02 -0.39
C ILE A 130 -7.05 3.44 -0.12
N ASN A 131 -7.50 4.42 -0.91
CA ASN A 131 -7.15 5.82 -0.73
C ASN A 131 -7.71 6.37 0.60
N GLY A 132 -8.87 5.89 1.04
CA GLY A 132 -9.44 6.22 2.35
C GLY A 132 -8.62 5.65 3.52
N ILE A 133 -8.11 4.43 3.40
CA ILE A 133 -7.25 3.80 4.42
C ILE A 133 -5.90 4.50 4.49
N ARG A 134 -5.24 4.74 3.34
CA ARG A 134 -3.95 5.44 3.28
C ARG A 134 -4.01 6.81 3.95
N LYS A 135 -5.03 7.61 3.61
CA LYS A 135 -5.25 8.93 4.24
C LYS A 135 -5.37 8.86 5.76
N LYS A 136 -5.96 7.79 6.31
CA LYS A 136 -6.05 7.59 7.77
C LYS A 136 -4.73 7.16 8.40
N LEU A 137 -3.92 6.36 7.70
CA LEU A 137 -2.60 5.93 8.17
C LEU A 137 -1.61 7.09 8.15
N ASP A 138 -1.55 7.85 7.06
CA ASP A 138 -0.65 9.00 6.91
C ASP A 138 -0.98 10.07 7.96
N ALA A 139 -2.26 10.39 8.16
CA ALA A 139 -2.70 11.34 9.18
C ALA A 139 -2.38 10.86 10.61
N LYS A 140 -2.41 9.54 10.87
CA LYS A 140 -2.06 8.98 12.18
C LYS A 140 -0.54 9.05 12.41
N GLU A 141 0.27 8.80 11.39
CA GLU A 141 1.73 8.89 11.47
C GLU A 141 2.20 10.34 11.67
N GLU A 142 1.58 11.29 10.98
CA GLU A 142 1.83 12.72 11.17
C GLU A 142 1.45 13.18 12.58
N ALA A 143 0.28 12.77 13.10
CA ALA A 143 -0.15 13.08 14.45
C ALA A 143 0.79 12.48 15.52
N GLU A 144 1.30 11.25 15.30
CA GLU A 144 2.25 10.61 16.21
C GLU A 144 3.62 11.32 16.20
N LYS A 145 4.10 11.73 15.01
CA LYS A 145 5.34 12.52 14.88
C LYS A 145 5.21 13.87 15.56
N GLU A 146 4.08 14.55 15.41
CA GLU A 146 3.83 15.84 16.05
C GLU A 146 3.70 15.70 17.57
N ALA A 147 3.04 14.64 18.07
CA ALA A 147 2.96 14.33 19.50
C ALA A 147 4.34 14.07 20.11
N LYS A 148 5.17 13.22 19.47
CA LYS A 148 6.55 12.95 19.92
C LYS A 148 7.41 14.21 19.92
N LYS A 149 7.23 15.11 18.94
CA LYS A 149 7.95 16.38 18.89
C LYS A 149 7.55 17.29 20.07
N LYS A 150 6.25 17.41 20.35
CA LYS A 150 5.75 18.20 21.49
C LYS A 150 6.20 17.63 22.83
N GLU A 151 6.21 16.31 22.99
CA GLU A 151 6.74 15.65 24.19
C GLU A 151 8.25 15.88 24.37
N ALA A 152 9.03 15.81 23.29
CA ALA A 152 10.47 16.09 23.33
C ALA A 152 10.77 17.56 23.67
N GLU A 153 10.03 18.51 23.10
CA GLU A 153 10.15 19.94 23.40
C GLU A 153 9.76 20.24 24.86
N ALA A 154 8.68 19.63 25.38
CA ALA A 154 8.27 19.78 26.77
C ALA A 154 9.29 19.18 27.75
N ALA A 155 9.86 18.01 27.44
CA ALA A 155 10.91 17.38 28.24
C ALA A 155 12.20 18.22 28.25
N ALA A 156 12.59 18.80 27.11
CA ALA A 156 13.74 19.68 27.02
C ALA A 156 13.53 20.99 27.81
N ALA A 157 12.34 21.59 27.74
CA ALA A 157 12.00 22.78 28.52
C ALA A 157 12.05 22.52 30.03
N LEU A 158 11.51 21.38 30.48
CA LEU A 158 11.55 20.98 31.89
C LEU A 158 12.99 20.73 32.38
N ALA A 159 13.82 20.09 31.55
CA ALA A 159 15.23 19.86 31.87
C ALA A 159 16.02 21.18 31.97
N ALA A 160 15.77 22.13 31.06
CA ALA A 160 16.38 23.46 31.10
C ALA A 160 15.95 24.24 32.35
N GLN A 161 14.67 24.15 32.75
CA GLN A 161 14.17 24.78 33.98
C GLN A 161 14.87 24.24 35.23
N LYS A 162 14.97 22.91 35.35
CA LYS A 162 15.64 22.25 36.48
C LYS A 162 17.14 22.55 36.53
N ALA A 163 17.80 22.65 35.38
CA ALA A 163 19.22 23.01 35.32
C ALA A 163 19.45 24.45 35.78
N ALA A 164 18.61 25.40 35.34
CA ALA A 164 18.68 26.79 35.77
C ALA A 164 18.41 26.95 37.28
N GLU A 165 17.45 26.18 37.81
CA GLU A 165 17.11 26.17 39.23
C GLU A 165 18.23 25.56 40.09
N ALA A 166 18.89 24.49 39.61
CA ALA A 166 20.06 23.91 40.26
C ALA A 166 21.27 24.85 40.27
N GLU A 167 21.51 25.57 39.17
CA GLU A 167 22.58 26.57 39.09
C GLU A 167 22.32 27.77 40.01
N ALA A 168 21.06 28.22 40.11
CA ALA A 168 20.65 29.25 41.06
C ALA A 168 20.83 28.79 42.51
N ALA A 169 20.48 27.54 42.83
CA ALA A 169 20.67 26.96 44.15
C ALA A 169 22.16 26.85 44.52
N GLN A 170 23.03 26.46 43.58
CA GLN A 170 24.48 26.43 43.80
C GLN A 170 25.05 27.81 44.08
N LYS A 171 24.69 28.82 43.28
CA LYS A 171 25.15 30.22 43.49
C LYS A 171 24.64 30.79 44.82
N ALA A 172 23.41 30.45 45.22
CA ALA A 172 22.86 30.85 46.51
C ALA A 172 23.60 30.18 47.68
N ALA A 173 23.89 28.87 47.57
CA ALA A 173 24.66 28.13 48.57
C ALA A 173 26.09 28.65 48.71
N GLU A 174 26.76 28.97 47.59
CA GLU A 174 28.10 29.54 47.57
C GLU A 174 28.12 30.92 48.22
N LYS A 175 27.16 31.79 47.90
CA LYS A 175 27.03 33.11 48.52
C LYS A 175 26.76 33.02 50.03
N ALA A 176 25.90 32.10 50.45
CA ALA A 176 25.62 31.85 51.87
C ALA A 176 26.86 31.32 52.62
N ALA A 177 27.64 30.43 52.00
CA ALA A 177 28.89 29.94 52.58
C ALA A 177 29.93 31.08 52.73
N LEU A 178 30.01 31.97 51.73
CA LEU A 178 30.88 33.13 51.75
C LEU A 178 30.50 34.10 52.88
N GLU A 179 29.20 34.40 53.05
CA GLU A 179 28.70 35.24 54.15
C GLU A 179 29.00 34.65 55.53
N GLN A 180 28.84 33.33 55.69
CA GLN A 180 29.20 32.65 56.93
C GLN A 180 30.71 32.71 57.23
N MET A 181 31.55 32.58 56.20
CA MET A 181 33.00 32.70 56.34
C MET A 181 33.40 34.11 56.80
N TYR A 182 32.84 35.16 56.18
CA TYR A 182 33.08 36.55 56.61
C TYR A 182 32.61 36.79 58.05
N ALA A 183 31.46 36.28 58.45
CA ALA A 183 30.97 36.40 59.82
C ALA A 183 31.91 35.74 60.85
N ASN A 184 32.50 34.59 60.51
CA ASN A 184 33.46 33.90 61.37
C ASN A 184 34.79 34.65 61.47
N ILE A 185 35.27 35.21 60.36
CA ILE A 185 36.48 36.05 60.35
C ILE A 185 36.27 37.30 61.21
N ALA A 186 35.13 37.98 61.07
CA ALA A 186 34.79 39.16 61.86
C ALA A 186 34.76 38.86 63.38
N ARG A 187 34.21 37.70 63.78
CA ARG A 187 34.29 37.26 65.19
C ARG A 187 35.72 37.00 65.64
N GLN A 188 36.56 36.38 64.81
CA GLN A 188 37.96 36.14 65.17
C GLN A 188 38.74 37.44 65.34
N THR A 189 38.52 38.45 64.49
CA THR A 189 39.16 39.76 64.64
C THR A 189 38.73 40.47 65.91
N GLU A 190 37.45 40.40 66.28
CA GLU A 190 36.94 40.99 67.52
C GLU A 190 37.54 40.30 68.77
N LEU A 191 37.74 38.98 68.71
CA LEU A 191 38.39 38.23 69.79
C LEU A 191 39.88 38.57 69.93
N LEU A 192 40.59 38.73 68.82
CA LEU A 192 41.99 39.15 68.82
C LEU A 192 42.16 40.56 69.35
N GLU A 193 41.26 41.48 69.00
CA GLU A 193 41.24 42.84 69.55
C GLU A 193 41.01 42.84 71.07
N LYS A 194 40.09 42.00 71.56
CA LYS A 194 39.87 41.79 73.01
C LYS A 194 41.07 41.16 73.73
N LEU A 195 41.89 40.35 73.04
CA LEU A 195 43.11 39.76 73.59
C LEU A 195 44.29 40.74 73.58
N ALA A 196 44.36 41.64 72.59
CA ALA A 196 45.42 42.65 72.48
C ALA A 196 45.26 43.80 73.47
N ASN A 197 44.04 44.08 73.94
CA ASN A 197 43.73 45.19 74.85
C ASN A 197 43.69 44.76 76.35
N LYS A 198 44.33 43.65 76.68
CA LYS A 198 44.40 43.04 78.02
C LYS A 198 45.86 42.86 78.43
#